data_AF-A0ABD4HPY7-F1
#
_entry.id   AF-A0ABD4HPY7-F1
#
_cell.length_a   1.000
_cell.length_b   1.000
_cell.length_c   1.000
_cell.angle_alpha   90.00
_cell.angle_beta   90.00
_cell.angle_gamma   90.00
#
_symmetry.space_group_name_H-M   'P 1'
#
loop_
_entity.id
_entity.type
_entity.pdbx_description
1 polymer ?
#
loop_
_entity_poly.entity_id
_entity_poly.type
_entity_poly.pdbx_seq_one_letter_code
_entity_poly.pdbx_strand_id
1 'polypeptide(L)'
;MTLETTFFNHTFANPFMNASGVHCMTTTELVELEQSNAGAFITKSCTLNERAGNPEPRYFDVPLGSINSMGLPNRGFDYYLDYALNYEKQQTQPLFFSIAGMSAAENLEMLTMIEKSDFQGITELNLSCPNVPGKPQLAYDFEATEDLLQQVFARFTKPLGI
;
A
#
# COMPACT_ATOMS: atom_id res chain seq x y z
N MET A 1 0.96 30.38 7.22
CA MET A 1 1.02 29.63 5.95
C MET A 1 0.21 28.36 6.14
N THR A 2 -0.57 27.96 5.14
CA THR A 2 -1.32 26.70 5.16
C THR A 2 -0.44 25.59 4.55
N LEU A 3 -0.57 24.36 5.07
CA LEU A 3 0.02 23.15 4.47
C LEU A 3 -1.00 22.37 3.63
N GLU A 4 -2.22 22.88 3.51
CA GLU A 4 -3.30 22.24 2.76
C GLU A 4 -2.84 21.83 1.36
N THR A 5 -3.14 20.59 1.00
CA THR A 5 -2.70 19.98 -0.25
C THR A 5 -3.89 19.29 -0.91
N THR A 6 -4.13 19.58 -2.19
CA THR A 6 -5.13 18.87 -3.00
C THR A 6 -4.44 17.79 -3.84
N PHE A 7 -4.86 16.55 -3.70
CA PHE A 7 -4.33 15.39 -4.43
C PHE A 7 -5.44 14.36 -4.71
N PHE A 8 -5.48 13.77 -5.91
CA PHE A 8 -6.61 12.95 -6.40
C PHE A 8 -8.00 13.57 -6.16
N ASN A 9 -8.13 14.91 -6.30
CA ASN A 9 -9.37 15.66 -6.00
C ASN A 9 -9.85 15.62 -4.54
N HIS A 10 -9.00 15.17 -3.62
CA HIS A 10 -9.23 15.26 -2.18
C HIS A 10 -8.35 16.35 -1.58
N THR A 11 -8.87 17.05 -0.57
CA THR A 11 -8.12 18.02 0.21
C THR A 11 -7.60 17.36 1.48
N PHE A 12 -6.30 17.47 1.72
CA PHE A 12 -5.62 16.98 2.91
C PHE A 12 -5.13 18.18 3.73
N ALA A 13 -5.19 18.08 5.06
CA ALA A 13 -4.76 19.16 5.96
C ALA A 13 -3.27 19.51 5.81
N ASN A 14 -2.46 18.53 5.40
CA ASN A 14 -1.03 18.67 5.12
C ASN A 14 -0.57 17.52 4.19
N PRO A 15 0.64 17.60 3.58
CA PRO A 15 1.09 16.58 2.63
C PRO A 15 1.79 15.38 3.28
N PHE A 16 1.82 15.28 4.62
CA PHE A 16 2.56 14.24 5.31
C PHE A 16 1.74 12.96 5.44
N MET A 17 2.41 11.83 5.23
CA MET A 17 1.91 10.48 5.44
C MET A 17 3.06 9.56 5.84
N ASN A 18 2.74 8.40 6.43
CA ASN A 18 3.73 7.33 6.60
C ASN A 18 4.13 6.74 5.25
N ALA A 19 5.32 6.16 5.17
CA ALA A 19 5.69 5.29 4.05
C ALA A 19 5.08 3.90 4.27
N SER A 20 4.58 3.25 3.21
CA SER A 20 4.09 1.88 3.31
C SER A 20 5.20 0.95 3.83
N GLY A 21 4.89 0.22 4.90
CA GLY A 21 5.87 -0.60 5.60
C GLY A 21 6.35 -0.06 6.94
N VAL A 22 6.09 1.21 7.25
CA VAL A 22 6.42 1.82 8.54
C VAL A 22 5.13 2.14 9.29
N HIS A 23 4.98 1.55 10.48
CA HIS A 23 3.88 1.82 11.42
C HIS A 23 2.47 1.68 10.84
N CYS A 24 2.24 0.63 10.02
CA CYS A 24 0.99 0.40 9.31
C CYS A 24 0.68 -1.10 9.09
N MET A 25 1.27 -1.98 9.91
CA MET A 25 1.09 -3.44 9.86
C MET A 25 -0.26 -3.87 10.47
N THR A 26 -0.64 -3.25 11.59
CA THR A 26 -1.81 -3.66 12.38
C THR A 26 -2.87 -2.57 12.44
N THR A 27 -4.12 -2.95 12.70
CA THR A 27 -5.24 -2.02 12.94
C THR A 27 -4.93 -1.03 14.07
N THR A 28 -4.20 -1.45 15.11
CA THR A 28 -3.75 -0.55 16.18
C THR A 28 -2.85 0.55 15.62
N GLU A 29 -1.83 0.21 14.83
CA GLU A 29 -0.93 1.20 14.24
C GLU A 29 -1.65 2.11 13.23
N LEU A 30 -2.62 1.57 12.47
CA LEU A 30 -3.41 2.38 11.54
C LEU A 30 -4.31 3.39 12.28
N VAL A 31 -4.89 3.00 13.43
CA VAL A 31 -5.63 3.90 14.31
C VAL A 31 -4.71 4.95 14.95
N GLU A 32 -3.47 4.58 15.32
CA GLU A 32 -2.47 5.53 15.80
C GLU A 32 -2.11 6.56 14.73
N LEU A 33 -1.98 6.15 13.46
CA LEU A 33 -1.78 7.06 12.33
C LEU A 33 -2.99 7.96 12.08
N GLU A 34 -4.21 7.42 12.13
CA GLU A 34 -5.46 8.19 12.02
C GLU A 34 -5.55 9.28 13.10
N GLN A 35 -5.11 8.98 14.32
CA GLN A 35 -5.12 9.92 15.46
C GLN A 35 -3.92 10.87 15.49
N SER A 36 -2.97 10.71 14.57
CA SER A 36 -1.78 11.55 14.47
C SER A 36 -2.06 12.88 13.75
N ASN A 37 -1.02 13.69 13.55
CA ASN A 37 -1.10 14.92 12.75
C ASN A 37 -0.85 14.68 11.25
N ALA A 38 -0.73 13.43 10.80
CA ALA A 38 -0.56 13.12 9.37
C ALA A 38 -1.80 13.57 8.57
N GLY A 39 -1.59 14.12 7.39
CA GLY A 39 -2.69 14.51 6.51
C GLY A 39 -3.40 13.31 5.89
N ALA A 40 -2.66 12.22 5.69
CA ALA A 40 -3.15 10.92 5.23
C ALA A 40 -2.26 9.81 5.77
N PHE A 41 -2.67 8.56 5.56
CA PHE A 41 -1.86 7.40 5.87
C PHE A 41 -2.14 6.26 4.90
N ILE A 42 -1.19 5.34 4.82
CA ILE A 42 -1.21 4.19 3.91
C ILE A 42 -1.03 2.88 4.67
N THR A 43 -1.74 1.85 4.21
CA THR A 43 -1.58 0.48 4.74
C THR A 43 -0.22 -0.13 4.38
N LYS A 44 0.19 -1.15 5.13
CA LYS A 44 1.31 -2.01 4.73
C LYS A 44 0.99 -2.68 3.39
N SER A 45 1.93 -2.63 2.44
CA SER A 45 1.79 -3.38 1.18
C SER A 45 1.47 -4.84 1.46
N CYS A 46 0.29 -5.27 1.03
CA CYS A 46 -0.23 -6.60 1.32
C CYS A 46 -0.13 -7.54 0.11
N THR A 47 -0.17 -8.83 0.43
CA THR A 47 -0.37 -9.93 -0.53
C THR A 47 -1.76 -10.52 -0.31
N LEU A 48 -2.25 -11.40 -1.19
CA LEU A 48 -3.55 -12.06 -0.99
C LEU A 48 -3.61 -12.72 0.39
N ASN A 49 -2.55 -13.46 0.72
CA ASN A 49 -2.44 -14.20 1.97
C ASN A 49 -1.47 -13.53 2.95
N GLU A 50 -1.65 -13.80 4.25
CA GLU A 50 -0.73 -13.39 5.30
C GLU A 50 0.70 -13.90 5.05
N ARG A 51 1.68 -13.07 5.39
CA ARG A 51 3.10 -13.41 5.29
C ARG A 51 3.83 -13.06 6.56
N ALA A 52 4.66 -13.99 7.03
CA ALA A 52 5.55 -13.77 8.17
C ALA A 52 6.74 -12.86 7.84
N GLY A 53 7.11 -12.72 6.55
CA GLY A 53 8.32 -12.02 6.10
C GLY A 53 9.58 -12.88 6.14
N ASN A 54 10.74 -12.25 5.97
CA ASN A 54 12.05 -12.90 6.05
C ASN A 54 12.44 -13.21 7.52
N PRO A 55 13.41 -14.11 7.77
CA PRO A 55 13.94 -14.36 9.12
C PRO A 55 14.58 -13.11 9.75
N GLU A 56 14.58 -13.04 11.08
CA GLU A 56 15.23 -11.97 11.84
C GLU A 56 16.73 -12.25 12.08
N PRO A 57 17.58 -11.21 12.26
CA PRO A 57 17.28 -9.78 12.17
C PRO A 57 17.11 -9.31 10.72
N ARG A 58 16.12 -8.45 10.49
CA ARG A 58 15.69 -8.01 9.15
C ARG A 58 15.47 -6.50 9.01
N TYR A 59 15.75 -5.75 10.06
CA TYR A 59 15.77 -4.30 10.11
C TYR A 59 16.90 -3.87 11.04
N PHE A 60 17.62 -2.82 10.67
CA PHE A 60 18.67 -2.24 11.51
C PHE A 60 18.80 -0.74 11.25
N ASP A 61 18.86 0.05 12.33
CA ASP A 61 19.15 1.48 12.26
C ASP A 61 20.66 1.71 12.09
N VAL A 62 21.03 2.61 11.19
CA VAL A 62 22.41 3.04 10.96
C VAL A 62 22.52 4.56 11.15
N PRO A 63 23.72 5.13 11.40
CA PRO A 63 23.84 6.56 11.68
C PRO A 63 23.25 7.52 10.63
N LEU A 64 23.09 7.05 9.39
CA LEU A 64 22.58 7.82 8.25
C LEU A 64 21.25 7.30 7.70
N GLY A 65 20.52 6.44 8.42
CA GLY A 65 19.24 5.90 7.97
C GLY A 65 18.96 4.51 8.52
N SER A 66 18.46 3.61 7.67
CA SER A 66 18.23 2.20 8.03
C SER A 66 18.51 1.26 6.86
N ILE A 67 18.73 -0.01 7.18
CA ILE A 67 18.78 -1.12 6.22
C ILE A 67 17.74 -2.15 6.62
N ASN A 68 17.00 -2.67 5.64
CA ASN A 68 15.99 -3.68 5.92
C ASN A 68 15.88 -4.71 4.79
N SER A 69 15.46 -5.91 5.18
CA SER A 69 15.01 -6.98 4.29
C SER A 69 13.79 -7.65 4.90
N MET A 70 12.71 -6.88 5.07
CA MET A 70 11.52 -7.35 5.81
C MET A 70 10.87 -8.60 5.17
N GLY A 71 10.88 -8.72 3.84
CA GLY A 71 10.28 -9.85 3.11
C GLY A 71 8.76 -9.79 2.92
N LEU A 72 8.18 -8.58 2.89
CA LEU A 72 6.73 -8.32 2.85
C LEU A 72 5.94 -9.03 3.97
N PRO A 73 6.28 -8.85 5.25
CA PRO A 73 5.40 -9.30 6.32
C PRO A 73 4.13 -8.45 6.27
N ASN A 74 2.96 -9.09 6.32
CA ASN A 74 1.66 -8.42 6.23
C ASN A 74 0.56 -9.39 6.68
N ARG A 75 -0.61 -8.88 7.06
CA ARG A 75 -1.76 -9.67 7.57
C ARG A 75 -2.71 -10.21 6.50
N GLY A 76 -2.34 -10.14 5.23
CA GLY A 76 -3.16 -10.57 4.10
C GLY A 76 -4.14 -9.48 3.65
N PHE A 77 -4.59 -9.59 2.40
CA PHE A 77 -5.40 -8.58 1.73
C PHE A 77 -6.72 -8.30 2.45
N ASP A 78 -7.45 -9.36 2.82
CA ASP A 78 -8.77 -9.26 3.45
C ASP A 78 -8.71 -8.47 4.76
N TYR A 79 -7.66 -8.65 5.57
CA TYR A 79 -7.46 -7.91 6.82
C TYR A 79 -7.42 -6.39 6.61
N TYR A 80 -6.68 -5.94 5.59
CA TYR A 80 -6.56 -4.51 5.29
C TYR A 80 -7.82 -3.99 4.60
N LEU A 81 -8.46 -4.78 3.74
CA LEU A 81 -9.71 -4.38 3.07
C LEU A 81 -10.85 -4.21 4.07
N ASP A 82 -10.99 -5.13 5.03
CA ASP A 82 -11.97 -5.02 6.10
C ASP A 82 -11.75 -3.77 6.96
N TYR A 83 -10.49 -3.43 7.28
CA TYR A 83 -10.18 -2.17 7.96
C TYR A 83 -10.56 -0.97 7.10
N ALA A 84 -10.15 -0.94 5.83
CA ALA A 84 -10.39 0.16 4.90
C ALA A 84 -11.89 0.46 4.73
N LEU A 85 -12.69 -0.59 4.49
CA LEU A 85 -14.15 -0.47 4.34
C LEU A 85 -14.84 0.01 5.62
N ASN A 86 -14.28 -0.30 6.80
CA ASN A 86 -14.84 0.18 8.06
C ASN A 86 -14.40 1.62 8.37
N TYR A 87 -13.18 2.00 8.01
CA TYR A 87 -12.67 3.36 8.12
C TYR A 87 -13.51 4.34 7.28
N GLU A 88 -13.79 4.00 6.03
CA GLU A 88 -14.55 4.87 5.11
C GLU A 88 -16.04 5.04 5.45
N LYS A 89 -16.58 4.19 6.33
CA LYS A 89 -17.93 4.41 6.91
C LYS A 89 -17.95 5.53 7.94
N GLN A 90 -16.80 5.83 8.55
CA GLN A 90 -16.68 6.75 9.68
C GLN A 90 -16.00 8.05 9.30
N GLN A 91 -15.08 8.00 8.32
CA GLN A 91 -14.24 9.12 7.92
C GLN A 91 -14.51 9.54 6.49
N THR A 92 -14.31 10.84 6.21
CA THR A 92 -14.46 11.41 4.86
C THR A 92 -13.14 11.52 4.10
N GLN A 93 -12.00 11.37 4.79
CA GLN A 93 -10.68 11.36 4.17
C GLN A 93 -10.46 10.00 3.47
N PRO A 94 -9.96 9.97 2.23
CA PRO A 94 -9.61 8.71 1.58
C PRO A 94 -8.41 8.05 2.29
N LEU A 95 -8.51 6.74 2.51
CA LEU A 95 -7.39 5.92 2.92
C LEU A 95 -6.53 5.56 1.70
N PHE A 96 -5.21 5.48 1.88
CA PHE A 96 -4.33 4.87 0.89
C PHE A 96 -4.15 3.38 1.17
N PHE A 97 -4.30 2.55 0.14
CA PHE A 97 -4.24 1.09 0.23
C PHE A 97 -3.11 0.54 -0.63
N SER A 98 -2.04 0.03 0.00
CA SER A 98 -0.89 -0.50 -0.73
C SER A 98 -1.03 -2.01 -0.98
N ILE A 99 -0.82 -2.44 -2.23
CA ILE A 99 -0.73 -3.85 -2.62
C ILE A 99 0.65 -4.16 -3.21
N ALA A 100 1.17 -5.35 -2.95
CA ALA A 100 2.43 -5.86 -3.49
C ALA A 100 2.33 -7.37 -3.75
N GLY A 101 1.53 -7.75 -4.75
CA GLY A 101 1.35 -9.13 -5.16
C GLY A 101 2.67 -9.79 -5.57
N MET A 102 2.79 -11.08 -5.28
CA MET A 102 3.98 -11.87 -5.57
C MET A 102 4.02 -12.29 -7.05
N SER A 103 3.00 -11.98 -7.82
CA SER A 103 2.93 -12.19 -9.28
C SER A 103 2.00 -11.14 -9.90
N ALA A 104 2.09 -10.98 -11.22
CA ALA A 104 1.13 -10.18 -11.98
C ALA A 104 -0.32 -10.64 -11.71
N ALA A 105 -0.56 -11.95 -11.77
CA ALA A 105 -1.88 -12.54 -11.49
C ALA A 105 -2.42 -12.13 -10.10
N GLU A 106 -1.57 -12.17 -9.07
CA GLU A 106 -1.97 -11.79 -7.70
C GLU A 106 -2.32 -10.30 -7.59
N ASN A 107 -1.55 -9.42 -8.24
CA ASN A 107 -1.88 -8.00 -8.30
C ASN A 107 -3.23 -7.75 -9.01
N LEU A 108 -3.46 -8.43 -10.13
CA LEU A 108 -4.70 -8.30 -10.88
C LEU A 108 -5.91 -8.83 -10.12
N GLU A 109 -5.74 -9.91 -9.34
CA GLU A 109 -6.76 -10.46 -8.46
C GLU A 109 -7.13 -9.47 -7.35
N MET A 110 -6.14 -8.95 -6.61
CA MET A 110 -6.37 -7.94 -5.58
C MET A 110 -7.02 -6.67 -6.14
N LEU A 111 -6.57 -6.15 -7.28
CA LEU A 111 -7.21 -5.00 -7.92
C LEU A 111 -8.64 -5.30 -8.34
N THR A 112 -8.93 -6.52 -8.81
CA THR A 112 -10.31 -6.94 -9.13
C THR A 112 -11.19 -7.00 -7.88
N MET A 113 -10.64 -7.44 -6.74
CA MET A 113 -11.33 -7.44 -5.45
C MET A 113 -11.58 -6.00 -4.95
N ILE A 114 -10.60 -5.11 -5.09
CA ILE A 114 -10.76 -3.68 -4.76
C ILE A 114 -11.81 -3.05 -5.67
N GLU A 115 -11.77 -3.27 -6.98
CA GLU A 115 -12.74 -2.71 -7.94
C GLU A 115 -14.18 -3.10 -7.59
N LYS A 116 -14.39 -4.35 -7.20
CA LYS A 116 -15.71 -4.90 -6.84
C LYS A 116 -16.18 -4.54 -5.42
N SER A 117 -15.29 -4.05 -4.57
CA SER A 117 -15.65 -3.63 -3.20
C SER A 117 -16.19 -2.21 -3.18
N ASP A 118 -16.73 -1.80 -2.03
CA ASP A 118 -17.19 -0.43 -1.83
C ASP A 118 -16.05 0.56 -1.53
N PHE A 119 -14.77 0.12 -1.51
CA PHE A 119 -13.62 0.97 -1.21
C PHE A 119 -13.53 2.15 -2.18
N GLN A 120 -13.54 3.38 -1.68
CA GLN A 120 -13.49 4.62 -2.48
C GLN A 120 -12.17 5.40 -2.35
N GLY A 121 -11.25 4.91 -1.52
CA GLY A 121 -9.95 5.49 -1.31
C GLY A 121 -8.99 5.31 -2.49
N ILE A 122 -7.71 5.48 -2.23
CA ILE A 122 -6.67 5.50 -3.25
C ILE A 122 -5.84 4.22 -3.14
N THR A 123 -5.69 3.50 -4.24
CA THR A 123 -4.84 2.29 -4.27
C THR A 123 -3.43 2.65 -4.71
N GLU A 124 -2.42 2.02 -4.09
CA GLU A 124 -1.02 2.08 -4.50
C GLU A 124 -0.57 0.66 -4.92
N LEU A 125 -0.11 0.53 -6.17
CA LEU A 125 0.42 -0.72 -6.71
C LEU A 125 1.95 -0.71 -6.63
N ASN A 126 2.52 -1.39 -5.65
CA ASN A 126 3.96 -1.43 -5.45
C ASN A 126 4.64 -2.38 -6.46
N LEU A 127 5.36 -1.82 -7.42
CA LEU A 127 6.15 -2.57 -8.41
C LEU A 127 7.66 -2.64 -8.09
N SER A 128 8.07 -2.20 -6.91
CA SER A 128 9.47 -1.93 -6.57
C SER A 128 10.05 -2.79 -5.44
N CYS A 129 9.30 -3.72 -4.85
CA CYS A 129 9.77 -4.48 -3.69
C CYS A 129 11.06 -5.30 -3.98
N PRO A 130 12.21 -4.97 -3.35
CA PRO A 130 13.49 -5.63 -3.64
C PRO A 130 13.78 -6.85 -2.75
N ASN A 131 12.98 -7.07 -1.71
CA ASN A 131 13.35 -7.90 -0.57
C ASN A 131 12.70 -9.30 -0.59
N VAL A 132 12.19 -9.71 -1.75
CA VAL A 132 11.61 -11.04 -1.97
C VAL A 132 12.64 -11.91 -2.69
N PRO A 133 13.19 -12.95 -2.04
CA PRO A 133 14.17 -13.83 -2.66
C PRO A 133 13.67 -14.43 -3.99
N GLY A 134 14.51 -14.37 -5.02
CA GLY A 134 14.21 -14.92 -6.34
C GLY A 134 13.22 -14.10 -7.17
N LYS A 135 12.86 -12.88 -6.74
CA LYS A 135 11.99 -11.98 -7.51
C LYS A 135 12.69 -10.67 -7.83
N PRO A 136 12.91 -10.36 -9.12
CA PRO A 136 13.38 -9.03 -9.50
C PRO A 136 12.29 -8.00 -9.25
N GLN A 137 12.69 -6.74 -9.13
CA GLN A 137 11.76 -5.62 -9.06
C GLN A 137 11.11 -5.43 -10.42
N LEU A 138 9.78 -5.52 -10.50
CA LEU A 138 9.06 -5.49 -11.78
C LEU A 138 9.29 -4.17 -12.52
N ALA A 139 9.35 -3.05 -11.80
CA ALA A 139 9.56 -1.72 -12.38
C ALA A 139 10.91 -1.54 -13.11
N TYR A 140 11.85 -2.48 -12.99
CA TYR A 140 13.10 -2.48 -13.78
C TYR A 140 12.97 -3.24 -15.11
N ASP A 141 11.88 -3.95 -15.32
CA ASP A 141 11.48 -4.52 -16.60
C ASP A 141 10.37 -3.66 -17.21
N PHE A 142 10.74 -2.80 -18.16
CA PHE A 142 9.80 -1.85 -18.77
C PHE A 142 8.70 -2.55 -19.56
N GLU A 143 9.02 -3.64 -20.27
CA GLU A 143 8.05 -4.39 -21.06
C GLU A 143 7.04 -5.10 -20.15
N ALA A 144 7.53 -5.76 -19.09
CA ALA A 144 6.65 -6.42 -18.13
C ALA A 144 5.81 -5.41 -17.32
N THR A 145 6.35 -4.23 -17.03
CA THR A 145 5.61 -3.13 -16.40
C THR A 145 4.51 -2.62 -17.32
N GLU A 146 4.80 -2.37 -18.60
CA GLU A 146 3.82 -1.93 -19.58
C GLU A 146 2.69 -2.96 -19.76
N ASP A 147 3.02 -4.24 -19.94
CA ASP A 147 2.03 -5.32 -20.06
C ASP A 147 1.12 -5.41 -18.83
N LEU A 148 1.70 -5.36 -17.62
CA LEU A 148 0.91 -5.37 -16.40
C LEU A 148 -0.04 -4.16 -16.34
N LEU A 149 0.45 -2.96 -16.64
CA LEU A 149 -0.35 -1.74 -16.55
C LEU A 149 -1.47 -1.69 -17.60
N GLN A 150 -1.22 -2.14 -18.83
CA GLN A 150 -2.26 -2.28 -19.85
C GLN A 150 -3.40 -3.17 -19.35
N GLN A 151 -3.03 -4.29 -18.72
CA GLN A 151 -4.00 -5.20 -18.12
C GLN A 151 -4.73 -4.56 -16.92
N VAL A 152 -4.03 -3.85 -16.03
CA VAL A 152 -4.64 -3.14 -14.89
C VAL A 152 -5.68 -2.12 -15.36
N PHE A 153 -5.32 -1.23 -16.27
CA PHE A 153 -6.21 -0.16 -16.74
C PHE A 153 -7.38 -0.66 -17.62
N ALA A 154 -7.33 -1.90 -18.10
CA ALA A 154 -8.47 -2.53 -18.77
C ALA A 154 -9.60 -2.94 -17.80
N ARG A 155 -9.35 -2.93 -16.48
CA ARG A 155 -10.31 -3.45 -15.48
C ARG A 155 -10.42 -2.68 -14.16
N PHE A 156 -9.50 -1.77 -13.88
CA PHE A 156 -9.50 -0.96 -12.66
C PHE A 156 -9.83 0.50 -12.99
N THR A 157 -10.87 1.05 -12.39
CA THR A 157 -11.37 2.40 -12.69
C THR A 157 -11.21 3.40 -11.54
N LYS A 158 -10.92 2.89 -10.34
CA LYS A 158 -10.67 3.69 -9.13
C LYS A 158 -9.30 4.38 -9.14
N PRO A 159 -9.06 5.36 -8.25
CA PRO A 159 -7.76 6.04 -8.15
C PRO A 159 -6.62 5.06 -7.87
N LEU A 160 -5.57 5.12 -8.71
CA LEU A 160 -4.41 4.25 -8.64
C LEU A 160 -3.11 5.05 -8.75
N GLY A 161 -2.19 4.81 -7.82
CA GLY A 161 -0.76 5.18 -7.90
C GLY A 161 0.11 3.94 -8.07
N ILE A 162 1.36 4.13 -8.51
CA ILE A 162 2.39 3.10 -8.66
C ILE A 162 3.61 3.51 -7.84
#